data_AF-A0A139AIY6-F1
#
_entry.id   AF-A0A139AIY6-F1
#
_cell.length_a   1.000
_cell.length_b   1.000
_cell.length_c   1.000
_cell.angle_alpha   90.00
_cell.angle_beta   90.00
_cell.angle_gamma   90.00
#
_symmetry.space_group_name_H-M   'P 1'
#
loop_
_entity.id
_entity.type
_entity.pdbx_description
1 polymer ?
#
loop_
_entity_poly.entity_id
_entity_poly.type
_entity_poly.pdbx_seq_one_letter_code
_entity_poly.pdbx_strand_id
1 'polypeptide(L)'
;MKACGICGADLHFYKGDHANIPYGFCLGHEGSGEIVEVGAGVINVKSGDRVCIEPQVGQYSGLITHFYKHKADKVHKINDHVTYEEAAFVEPLAVGLNGVRRGEIGKTGRKNVIIIGAGPIGAVSILCSKAEGAKWVGTCDLLEARLQAAKKIGADATLLTKPSMTSDEVAAALQTLHPVGESVDVIIDAVGITSTLNTAFKLQTTRSPRRAYYGPHYPDAARMVNDGVVDVKPLITHRISMDQFEEGFRLLLDGNSGAGKVIFQL
;
A
#
# COMPACT_ATOMS: atom_id res chain seq x y z
N MET A 1 10.79 16.74 6.51
CA MET A 1 10.08 15.80 5.62
C MET A 1 10.00 16.41 4.24
N LYS A 2 9.74 15.61 3.20
CA LYS A 2 9.63 16.08 1.81
C LYS A 2 8.39 15.55 1.10
N ALA A 3 7.96 14.34 1.42
CA ALA A 3 6.71 13.79 0.95
C ALA A 3 6.05 12.93 2.03
N CYS A 4 4.71 12.95 2.07
CA CYS A 4 3.94 12.01 2.87
C CYS A 4 2.67 11.57 2.14
N GLY A 5 2.47 10.26 1.99
CA GLY A 5 1.25 9.69 1.44
C GLY A 5 0.12 9.67 2.46
N ILE A 6 -1.11 9.81 1.96
CA ILE A 6 -2.32 9.62 2.76
C ILE A 6 -2.79 8.17 2.62
N CYS A 7 -3.07 7.54 3.76
CA CYS A 7 -3.64 6.20 3.84
C CYS A 7 -5.10 6.25 4.28
N GLY A 8 -5.84 5.16 4.05
CA GLY A 8 -7.21 5.01 4.56
C GLY A 8 -7.29 5.14 6.08
N ALA A 9 -6.24 4.74 6.80
CA ALA A 9 -6.16 4.94 8.26
C ALA A 9 -6.16 6.43 8.63
N ASP A 10 -5.48 7.29 7.87
CA ASP A 10 -5.50 8.74 8.11
C ASP A 10 -6.89 9.33 7.89
N LEU A 11 -7.70 8.79 6.97
CA LEU A 11 -9.08 9.21 6.77
C LEU A 11 -9.96 8.88 7.99
N HIS A 12 -9.75 7.72 8.63
CA HIS A 12 -10.45 7.38 9.87
C HIS A 12 -10.07 8.32 11.02
N PHE A 13 -8.79 8.68 11.11
CA PHE A 13 -8.32 9.67 12.09
C PHE A 13 -8.93 11.05 11.81
N TYR A 14 -8.95 11.49 10.56
CA TYR A 14 -9.51 12.77 10.14
C TYR A 14 -11.01 12.89 10.42
N LYS A 15 -11.78 11.82 10.24
CA LYS A 15 -13.23 11.79 10.55
C LYS A 15 -13.55 11.72 12.05
N GLY A 16 -12.57 11.35 12.89
CA GLY A 16 -12.80 11.08 14.30
C GLY A 16 -13.40 9.71 14.59
N ASP A 17 -13.36 8.77 13.63
CA ASP A 17 -13.96 7.43 13.76
C ASP A 17 -13.02 6.42 14.48
N HIS A 18 -11.84 6.85 14.92
CA HIS A 18 -10.89 6.03 15.66
C HIS A 18 -10.84 6.43 17.14
N ALA A 19 -11.04 5.45 18.03
CA ALA A 19 -10.95 5.69 19.45
C ALA A 19 -9.50 6.02 19.87
N ASN A 20 -9.33 6.93 20.83
CA ASN A 20 -8.06 7.22 21.52
C ASN A 20 -6.98 7.97 20.72
N ILE A 21 -7.37 8.92 19.86
CA ILE A 21 -6.41 9.88 19.31
C ILE A 21 -6.19 11.02 20.33
N PRO A 22 -4.96 11.26 20.82
CA PRO A 22 -4.70 12.37 21.72
C PRO A 22 -4.85 13.71 20.99
N TYR A 23 -5.26 14.74 21.72
CA TYR A 23 -5.28 16.11 21.17
C TYR A 23 -3.87 16.52 20.72
N GLY A 24 -3.77 17.19 19.57
CA GLY A 24 -2.49 17.58 18.97
C GLY A 24 -1.76 16.45 18.22
N PHE A 25 -2.43 15.32 17.95
CA PHE A 25 -1.87 14.26 17.11
C PHE A 25 -1.71 14.74 15.66
N CYS A 26 -0.47 14.77 15.16
CA CYS A 26 -0.21 14.97 13.73
C CYS A 26 -0.52 13.69 12.94
N LEU A 27 -1.05 13.83 11.72
CA LEU A 27 -1.42 12.72 10.83
C LEU A 27 -0.27 12.27 9.92
N GLY A 28 -0.44 11.11 9.29
CA GLY A 28 0.46 10.57 8.28
C GLY A 28 1.49 9.60 8.83
N HIS A 29 1.74 8.54 8.08
CA HIS A 29 2.68 7.48 8.43
C HIS A 29 3.46 6.92 7.21
N GLU A 30 3.16 7.42 6.01
CA GLU A 30 3.83 7.02 4.76
C GLU A 30 4.81 8.12 4.31
N GLY A 31 5.95 8.29 4.98
CA GLY A 31 6.78 9.48 4.83
C GLY A 31 8.20 9.24 4.29
N SER A 32 8.73 10.26 3.63
CA SER A 32 10.14 10.34 3.23
C SER A 32 10.70 11.77 3.38
N GLY A 33 12.02 11.88 3.44
CA GLY A 33 12.70 13.16 3.60
C GLY A 33 14.21 13.06 3.61
N GLU A 34 14.84 14.13 4.09
CA GLU A 34 16.29 14.29 4.16
C GLU A 34 16.71 14.41 5.62
N ILE A 35 17.80 13.75 5.98
CA ILE A 35 18.40 13.89 7.32
C ILE A 35 19.07 15.26 7.43
N VAL A 36 18.69 16.05 8.43
CA VAL A 36 19.28 17.37 8.71
C VAL A 36 20.21 17.37 9.93
N GLU A 37 20.02 16.40 10.82
CA GLU A 37 20.81 16.25 12.05
C GLU A 37 20.79 14.78 12.49
N VAL A 38 21.86 14.31 13.13
CA VAL A 38 21.95 12.98 13.73
C VAL A 38 22.48 13.06 15.16
N GLY A 39 21.99 12.20 16.04
CA GLY A 39 22.46 12.14 17.43
C GLY A 39 23.87 11.54 17.55
N ALA A 40 24.55 11.82 18.67
CA ALA A 40 25.97 11.52 18.90
C ALA A 40 26.41 10.04 18.78
N GLY A 41 25.48 9.08 18.68
CA GLY A 41 25.78 7.65 18.50
C GLY A 41 25.25 7.05 17.19
N VAL A 42 24.71 7.87 16.29
CA VAL A 42 24.16 7.40 15.02
C VAL A 42 25.30 7.26 14.01
N ILE A 43 25.45 6.06 13.44
CA ILE A 43 26.53 5.73 12.50
C ILE A 43 26.03 5.25 11.12
N ASN A 44 24.75 4.86 11.01
CA ASN A 44 24.20 4.25 9.79
C ASN A 44 23.67 5.28 8.78
N VAL A 45 23.37 6.51 9.23
CA VAL A 45 22.92 7.64 8.41
C VAL A 45 23.66 8.91 8.80
N LYS A 46 23.71 9.90 7.90
CA LYS A 46 24.30 11.22 8.12
C LYS A 46 23.45 12.33 7.51
N SER A 47 23.74 13.58 7.88
CA SER A 47 23.10 14.75 7.25
C SER A 47 23.24 14.71 5.72
N GLY A 48 22.17 15.08 5.01
CA GLY A 48 22.05 15.03 3.56
C GLY A 48 21.64 13.66 3.01
N ASP A 49 21.66 12.59 3.81
CA ASP A 49 21.13 11.29 3.36
C ASP A 49 19.61 11.40 3.12
N ARG A 50 19.15 10.90 1.97
CA ARG A 50 17.74 10.79 1.62
C ARG A 50 17.18 9.49 2.18
N VAL A 51 16.02 9.54 2.85
CA VAL A 51 15.48 8.40 3.58
C VAL A 51 13.96 8.27 3.45
N CYS A 52 13.46 7.04 3.54
CA CYS A 52 12.06 6.75 3.89
C CYS A 52 11.96 6.30 5.35
N ILE A 53 10.77 6.43 5.94
CA ILE A 53 10.54 6.20 7.37
C ILE A 53 9.75 4.90 7.59
N GLU A 54 10.21 4.06 8.51
CA GLU A 54 9.42 2.96 9.08
C GLU A 54 8.68 3.47 10.33
N PRO A 55 7.37 3.78 10.27
CA PRO A 55 6.67 4.50 11.33
C PRO A 55 6.50 3.74 12.67
N GLN A 56 6.84 2.44 12.76
CA GLN A 56 6.45 1.54 13.85
C GLN A 56 7.35 1.54 15.08
N VAL A 57 7.67 2.72 15.59
CA VAL A 57 8.29 2.86 16.91
C VAL A 57 7.48 3.86 17.73
N GLY A 58 6.74 3.34 18.72
CA GLY A 58 6.06 3.99 19.86
C GLY A 58 5.69 5.47 19.77
N GLN A 59 4.40 5.80 19.96
CA GLN A 59 3.84 7.16 20.18
C GLN A 59 4.71 8.34 19.72
N TYR A 60 4.92 8.49 18.42
CA TYR A 60 5.42 9.73 17.85
C TYR A 60 4.40 10.26 16.84
N SER A 61 4.22 11.58 16.91
CA SER A 61 3.44 12.43 16.01
C SER A 61 3.57 12.00 14.54
N GLY A 62 2.52 12.13 13.75
CA GLY A 62 2.55 11.78 12.32
C GLY A 62 3.56 12.56 11.47
N LEU A 63 3.70 12.10 10.23
CA LEU A 63 4.75 12.48 9.28
C LEU A 63 4.39 13.68 8.39
N ILE A 64 3.17 14.22 8.48
CA ILE A 64 2.77 15.45 7.77
C ILE A 64 3.23 16.67 8.57
N THR A 65 4.54 16.89 8.58
CA THR A 65 5.24 17.95 9.34
C THR A 65 6.55 18.32 8.64
N HIS A 66 7.07 19.54 8.85
CA HIS A 66 8.37 19.94 8.28
C HIS A 66 9.55 19.19 8.91
N PHE A 67 9.50 18.89 10.21
CA PHE A 67 10.56 18.17 10.92
C PHE A 67 10.00 17.01 11.73
N TYR A 68 10.71 15.88 11.70
CA TYR A 68 10.32 14.68 12.41
C TYR A 68 11.56 13.99 12.97
N LYS A 69 11.52 13.65 14.27
CA LYS A 69 12.58 12.91 14.96
C LYS A 69 12.21 11.44 14.97
N HIS A 70 13.14 10.60 14.53
CA HIS A 70 12.93 9.15 14.48
C HIS A 70 14.18 8.37 14.86
N LYS A 71 14.02 7.07 15.15
CA LYS A 71 15.17 6.22 15.43
C LYS A 71 15.94 5.92 14.14
N ALA A 72 17.27 5.99 14.20
CA ALA A 72 18.11 5.84 13.03
C ALA A 72 18.04 4.44 12.40
N ASP A 73 17.73 3.39 13.18
CA ASP A 73 17.52 2.02 12.69
C ASP A 73 16.15 1.81 12.02
N LYS A 74 15.30 2.82 12.02
CA LYS A 74 13.95 2.85 11.43
C LYS A 74 13.82 3.81 10.26
N VAL A 75 14.95 4.22 9.70
CA VAL A 75 14.99 4.96 8.44
C VAL A 75 15.83 4.19 7.44
N HIS A 76 15.40 4.17 6.18
CA HIS A 76 16.05 3.40 5.13
C HIS A 76 16.49 4.34 4.01
N LYS A 77 17.77 4.28 3.63
CA LYS A 77 18.35 5.16 2.61
C LYS A 77 17.71 4.94 1.24
N ILE A 78 17.56 6.03 0.52
CA ILE A 78 17.00 6.08 -0.82
C ILE A 78 18.01 6.69 -1.79
N ASN A 79 18.11 6.10 -2.98
CA ASN A 79 19.04 6.52 -4.02
C ASN A 79 18.62 7.86 -4.66
N ASP A 80 19.59 8.58 -5.23
CA ASP A 80 19.37 9.93 -5.77
C ASP A 80 18.35 9.98 -6.92
N HIS A 81 18.23 8.92 -7.72
CA HIS A 81 17.27 8.85 -8.82
C HIS A 81 15.83 8.58 -8.39
N VAL A 82 15.60 8.17 -7.13
CA VAL A 82 14.25 7.91 -6.60
C VAL A 82 13.70 9.21 -6.03
N THR A 83 12.49 9.60 -6.42
CA THR A 83 11.84 10.80 -5.86
C THR A 83 11.37 10.58 -4.42
N TYR A 84 11.19 11.66 -3.64
CA TYR A 84 10.63 11.54 -2.29
C TYR A 84 9.21 10.95 -2.30
N GLU A 85 8.44 11.22 -3.36
CA GLU A 85 7.09 10.68 -3.52
C GLU A 85 7.11 9.16 -3.74
N GLU A 86 8.05 8.66 -4.55
CA GLU A 86 8.28 7.22 -4.69
C GLU A 86 8.75 6.59 -3.38
N ALA A 87 9.66 7.25 -2.66
CA ALA A 87 10.13 6.77 -1.36
C ALA A 87 9.03 6.70 -0.29
N ALA A 88 8.00 7.54 -0.39
CA ALA A 88 6.84 7.49 0.51
C ALA A 88 6.04 6.17 0.34
N PHE A 89 6.18 5.47 -0.79
CA PHE A 89 5.54 4.15 -0.99
C PHE A 89 6.22 3.01 -0.26
N VAL A 90 7.38 3.21 0.38
CA VAL A 90 8.05 2.11 1.10
C VAL A 90 7.17 1.54 2.21
N GLU A 91 6.40 2.37 2.90
CA GLU A 91 5.43 1.93 3.92
C GLU A 91 4.33 1.03 3.32
N PRO A 92 3.54 1.47 2.31
CA PRO A 92 2.48 0.61 1.78
C PRO A 92 3.04 -0.60 1.03
N LEU A 93 4.21 -0.49 0.40
CA LEU A 93 4.91 -1.66 -0.18
C LEU A 93 5.30 -2.67 0.90
N ALA A 94 5.77 -2.25 2.08
CA ALA A 94 6.08 -3.16 3.17
C ALA A 94 4.83 -3.92 3.66
N VAL A 95 3.66 -3.26 3.68
CA VAL A 95 2.36 -3.90 3.95
C VAL A 95 2.02 -4.93 2.87
N GLY A 96 2.07 -4.56 1.60
CA GLY A 96 1.81 -5.46 0.47
C GLY A 96 2.74 -6.68 0.48
N LEU A 97 4.03 -6.45 0.72
CA LEU A 97 5.05 -7.48 0.79
C LEU A 97 4.82 -8.45 1.96
N ASN A 98 4.35 -7.96 3.11
CA ASN A 98 3.95 -8.83 4.22
C ASN A 98 2.79 -9.74 3.84
N GLY A 99 1.75 -9.21 3.19
CA GLY A 99 0.63 -10.00 2.68
C GLY A 99 1.08 -11.09 1.71
N VAL A 100 1.87 -10.69 0.71
CA VAL A 100 2.40 -11.57 -0.34
C VAL A 100 3.26 -12.71 0.22
N ARG A 101 4.18 -12.40 1.14
CA ARG A 101 5.07 -13.40 1.74
C ARG A 101 4.36 -14.34 2.71
N ARG A 102 3.33 -13.86 3.41
CA ARG A 102 2.46 -14.72 4.24
C ARG A 102 1.58 -15.66 3.40
N GLY A 103 1.25 -15.25 2.17
CA GLY A 103 0.66 -16.11 1.13
C GLY A 103 1.67 -17.09 0.51
N GLU A 104 2.95 -17.00 0.90
CA GLU A 104 4.06 -17.83 0.41
C GLU A 104 4.15 -17.81 -1.13
N ILE A 105 3.84 -16.68 -1.78
CA ILE A 105 3.80 -16.58 -3.25
C ILE A 105 5.12 -17.09 -3.85
N GLY A 106 6.24 -16.46 -3.45
CA GLY A 106 7.60 -16.92 -3.72
C GLY A 106 7.98 -17.06 -5.19
N LYS A 107 9.29 -17.13 -5.46
CA LYS A 107 9.86 -17.04 -6.81
C LYS A 107 9.72 -18.31 -7.67
N THR A 108 8.81 -19.21 -7.33
CA THR A 108 8.65 -20.47 -8.08
C THR A 108 7.89 -20.26 -9.40
N GLY A 109 7.24 -19.11 -9.60
CA GLY A 109 6.50 -18.84 -10.84
C GLY A 109 5.24 -19.68 -11.00
N ARG A 110 4.70 -20.22 -9.91
CA ARG A 110 3.60 -21.21 -9.95
C ARG A 110 2.27 -20.71 -9.43
N LYS A 111 2.26 -19.66 -8.60
CA LYS A 111 1.07 -19.27 -7.85
C LYS A 111 0.21 -18.25 -8.59
N ASN A 112 -1.08 -18.54 -8.65
CA ASN A 112 -2.11 -17.63 -9.13
C ASN A 112 -2.72 -16.89 -7.92
N VAL A 113 -2.76 -15.57 -8.02
CA VAL A 113 -3.13 -14.68 -6.92
C VAL A 113 -4.39 -13.91 -7.30
N ILE A 114 -5.37 -13.85 -6.41
CA ILE A 114 -6.51 -12.93 -6.52
C ILE A 114 -6.39 -11.87 -5.44
N ILE A 115 -6.50 -10.62 -5.84
CA ILE A 115 -6.52 -9.46 -4.96
C ILE A 115 -7.92 -8.85 -4.99
N ILE A 116 -8.62 -8.84 -3.86
CA ILE A 116 -9.95 -8.24 -3.74
C ILE A 116 -9.75 -6.77 -3.35
N GLY A 117 -10.11 -5.85 -4.24
CA GLY A 117 -9.89 -4.42 -4.12
C GLY A 117 -8.65 -3.95 -4.88
N ALA A 118 -8.79 -2.94 -5.74
CA ALA A 118 -7.72 -2.31 -6.52
C ALA A 118 -7.43 -0.87 -6.03
N GLY A 119 -7.76 -0.55 -4.77
CA GLY A 119 -7.30 0.66 -4.10
C GLY A 119 -5.79 0.64 -3.82
N PRO A 120 -5.25 1.62 -3.06
CA PRO A 120 -3.81 1.73 -2.82
C PRO A 120 -3.14 0.44 -2.30
N ILE A 121 -3.74 -0.24 -1.32
CA ILE A 121 -3.21 -1.50 -0.77
C ILE A 121 -3.30 -2.65 -1.78
N GLY A 122 -4.38 -2.70 -2.57
CA GLY A 122 -4.52 -3.66 -3.66
C GLY A 122 -3.46 -3.46 -4.73
N ALA A 123 -3.22 -2.22 -5.12
CA ALA A 123 -2.24 -1.83 -6.12
C ALA A 123 -0.80 -2.21 -5.72
N VAL A 124 -0.38 -1.91 -4.48
CA VAL A 124 0.94 -2.35 -3.99
C VAL A 124 1.01 -3.86 -3.82
N SER A 125 -0.11 -4.53 -3.48
CA SER A 125 -0.16 -6.00 -3.42
C SER A 125 0.01 -6.64 -4.81
N ILE A 126 -0.49 -6.01 -5.89
CA ILE A 126 -0.25 -6.43 -7.28
C ILE A 126 1.25 -6.32 -7.58
N LEU A 127 1.83 -5.14 -7.37
CA LEU A 127 3.27 -4.89 -7.60
C LEU A 127 4.14 -5.90 -6.84
N CYS A 128 3.88 -6.10 -5.54
CA CYS A 128 4.59 -7.06 -4.72
C CYS A 128 4.39 -8.51 -5.19
N SER A 129 3.17 -8.88 -5.60
CA SER A 129 2.90 -10.24 -6.10
C SER A 129 3.70 -10.54 -7.36
N LYS A 130 3.73 -9.61 -8.32
CA LYS A 130 4.53 -9.75 -9.56
C LYS A 130 6.03 -9.77 -9.24
N ALA A 131 6.51 -8.88 -8.37
CA ALA A 131 7.91 -8.84 -7.96
C ALA A 131 8.38 -10.10 -7.22
N GLU A 132 7.50 -10.74 -6.44
CA GLU A 132 7.78 -12.01 -5.76
C GLU A 132 7.56 -13.24 -6.66
N GLY A 133 7.22 -13.05 -7.94
CA GLY A 133 7.17 -14.13 -8.94
C GLY A 133 5.84 -14.87 -9.00
N ALA A 134 4.72 -14.22 -8.69
CA ALA A 134 3.40 -14.75 -9.01
C ALA A 134 3.30 -15.08 -10.52
N LYS A 135 2.74 -16.26 -10.83
CA LYS A 135 2.50 -16.69 -12.21
C LYS A 135 1.46 -15.79 -12.88
N TRP A 136 0.40 -15.50 -12.14
CA TRP A 136 -0.76 -14.76 -12.60
C TRP A 136 -1.38 -14.00 -11.43
N VAL A 137 -1.86 -12.79 -11.70
CA VAL A 137 -2.48 -11.90 -10.71
C VAL A 137 -3.78 -11.33 -11.28
N GLY A 138 -4.90 -11.70 -10.67
CA GLY A 138 -6.22 -11.12 -10.95
C GLY A 138 -6.64 -10.15 -9.85
N THR A 139 -7.50 -9.18 -10.19
CA THR A 139 -8.08 -8.28 -9.19
C THR A 139 -9.54 -7.94 -9.48
N CYS A 140 -10.27 -7.48 -8.47
CA CYS A 140 -11.58 -6.84 -8.66
C CYS A 140 -11.71 -5.53 -7.90
N ASP A 141 -12.62 -4.67 -8.36
CA ASP A 141 -12.99 -3.41 -7.70
C ASP A 141 -14.39 -2.97 -8.19
N LEU A 142 -14.94 -1.92 -7.57
CA LEU A 142 -16.18 -1.27 -8.01
C LEU A 142 -15.92 -0.17 -9.05
N LEU A 143 -14.68 0.35 -9.11
CA LEU A 143 -14.32 1.48 -9.96
C LEU A 143 -13.45 1.03 -11.14
N GLU A 144 -13.96 1.21 -12.36
CA GLU A 144 -13.25 0.86 -13.59
C GLU A 144 -11.88 1.55 -13.69
N ALA A 145 -11.79 2.82 -13.27
CA ALA A 145 -10.52 3.57 -13.27
C ALA A 145 -9.42 2.87 -12.45
N ARG A 146 -9.77 2.25 -11.31
CA ARG A 146 -8.83 1.49 -10.48
C ARG A 146 -8.40 0.19 -11.16
N LEU A 147 -9.30 -0.47 -11.86
CA LEU A 147 -8.98 -1.67 -12.66
C LEU A 147 -8.05 -1.36 -13.82
N GLN A 148 -8.25 -0.23 -14.50
CA GLN A 148 -7.36 0.23 -15.56
C GLN A 148 -5.97 0.59 -15.02
N ALA A 149 -5.88 1.19 -13.83
CA ALA A 149 -4.61 1.38 -13.13
C ALA A 149 -3.96 0.03 -12.76
N ALA A 150 -4.73 -0.93 -12.25
CA ALA A 150 -4.26 -2.27 -11.90
C ALA A 150 -3.64 -3.01 -13.09
N LYS A 151 -4.23 -2.92 -14.29
CA LYS A 151 -3.65 -3.49 -15.51
C LYS A 151 -2.29 -2.90 -15.85
N LYS A 152 -2.15 -1.57 -15.75
CA LYS A 152 -0.90 -0.86 -16.06
C LYS A 152 0.27 -1.29 -15.16
N ILE A 153 -0.02 -1.72 -13.93
CA ILE A 153 0.98 -2.16 -12.95
C ILE A 153 1.15 -3.69 -12.88
N GLY A 154 0.52 -4.44 -13.79
CA GLY A 154 0.79 -5.86 -13.98
C GLY A 154 -0.30 -6.84 -13.52
N ALA A 155 -1.53 -6.39 -13.24
CA ALA A 155 -2.66 -7.31 -13.13
C ALA A 155 -2.95 -7.95 -14.49
N ASP A 156 -2.96 -9.27 -14.54
CA ASP A 156 -3.18 -10.07 -15.75
C ASP A 156 -4.66 -10.10 -16.14
N ALA A 157 -5.56 -9.93 -15.17
CA ALA A 157 -6.99 -9.80 -15.41
C ALA A 157 -7.70 -8.96 -14.34
N THR A 158 -8.85 -8.40 -14.71
CA THR A 158 -9.65 -7.53 -13.83
C THR A 158 -11.12 -7.85 -13.93
N LEU A 159 -11.83 -7.78 -12.80
CA LEU A 159 -13.28 -7.91 -12.71
C LEU A 159 -13.91 -6.62 -12.15
N LEU A 160 -14.79 -5.99 -12.93
CA LEU A 160 -15.66 -4.93 -12.43
C LEU A 160 -16.83 -5.55 -11.67
N THR A 161 -16.88 -5.27 -10.37
CA THR A 161 -17.97 -5.70 -9.49
C THR A 161 -19.00 -4.58 -9.33
N LYS A 162 -20.20 -4.93 -8.87
CA LYS A 162 -21.28 -3.97 -8.60
C LYS A 162 -21.75 -4.12 -7.16
N PRO A 163 -22.22 -3.05 -6.49
CA PRO A 163 -22.75 -3.15 -5.14
C PRO A 163 -23.92 -4.12 -4.98
N SER A 164 -24.64 -4.40 -6.08
CA SER A 164 -25.75 -5.35 -6.11
C SER A 164 -25.32 -6.82 -6.15
N MET A 165 -24.04 -7.12 -6.42
CA MET A 165 -23.56 -8.49 -6.48
C MET A 165 -23.35 -9.06 -5.08
N THR A 166 -23.82 -10.29 -4.87
CA THR A 166 -23.57 -11.08 -3.67
C THR A 166 -22.12 -11.58 -3.63
N SER A 167 -21.63 -11.94 -2.44
CA SER A 167 -20.30 -12.56 -2.32
C SER A 167 -20.17 -13.88 -3.09
N ASP A 168 -21.28 -14.61 -3.33
CA ASP A 168 -21.28 -15.83 -4.16
C ASP A 168 -21.05 -15.51 -5.63
N GLU A 169 -21.77 -14.52 -6.16
CA GLU A 169 -21.62 -14.09 -7.56
C GLU A 169 -20.22 -13.54 -7.82
N VAL A 170 -19.67 -12.74 -6.90
CA VAL A 170 -18.31 -12.22 -7.03
C VAL A 170 -17.28 -13.34 -6.96
N ALA A 171 -17.43 -14.29 -6.02
CA ALA A 171 -16.52 -15.44 -5.92
C ALA A 171 -16.57 -16.32 -7.18
N ALA A 172 -17.76 -16.63 -7.68
CA ALA A 172 -17.93 -17.40 -8.91
C ALA A 172 -17.27 -16.69 -10.12
N ALA A 173 -17.48 -15.39 -10.27
CA ALA A 173 -16.86 -14.61 -11.34
C ALA A 173 -15.32 -14.57 -11.21
N LEU A 174 -14.80 -14.35 -9.99
CA LEU A 174 -13.37 -14.38 -9.72
C LEU A 174 -12.73 -15.75 -9.98
N GLN A 175 -13.44 -16.83 -9.67
CA GLN A 175 -13.00 -18.19 -10.00
C GLN A 175 -12.90 -18.41 -11.51
N THR A 176 -13.70 -17.73 -12.33
CA THR A 176 -13.57 -17.84 -13.79
C THR A 176 -12.48 -16.94 -14.39
N LEU A 177 -11.87 -16.06 -13.58
CA LEU A 177 -10.89 -15.09 -14.06
C LEU A 177 -9.50 -15.71 -14.27
N HIS A 178 -9.14 -16.72 -13.47
CA HIS A 178 -7.83 -17.38 -13.57
C HIS A 178 -7.76 -18.30 -14.81
N PRO A 179 -6.55 -18.65 -15.30
CA PRO A 179 -6.40 -19.55 -16.44
C PRO A 179 -7.17 -20.87 -16.26
N VAL A 180 -7.86 -21.29 -17.31
CA VAL A 180 -8.72 -22.49 -17.31
C VAL A 180 -7.90 -23.72 -16.91
N GLY A 181 -8.41 -24.51 -15.97
CA GLY A 181 -7.76 -25.73 -15.48
C GLY A 181 -6.71 -25.52 -14.38
N GLU A 182 -6.52 -24.28 -13.91
CA GLU A 182 -5.61 -23.97 -12.79
C GLU A 182 -6.36 -23.71 -11.48
N SER A 183 -5.64 -23.62 -10.36
CA SER A 183 -6.18 -23.21 -9.06
C SER A 183 -5.89 -21.75 -8.77
N VAL A 184 -6.71 -21.14 -7.89
CA VAL A 184 -6.34 -19.92 -7.17
C VAL A 184 -5.58 -20.35 -5.91
N ASP A 185 -4.34 -19.90 -5.75
CA ASP A 185 -3.47 -20.37 -4.67
C ASP A 185 -3.43 -19.40 -3.49
N VAL A 186 -3.59 -18.10 -3.78
CA VAL A 186 -3.50 -17.03 -2.78
C VAL A 186 -4.61 -16.01 -3.04
N ILE A 187 -5.30 -15.64 -1.97
CA ILE A 187 -6.32 -14.59 -1.98
C ILE A 187 -5.88 -13.52 -0.99
N ILE A 188 -5.83 -12.27 -1.43
CA ILE A 188 -5.52 -11.10 -0.61
C ILE A 188 -6.74 -10.19 -0.60
N ASP A 189 -7.42 -10.09 0.53
CA ASP A 189 -8.46 -9.07 0.73
C ASP A 189 -7.80 -7.74 1.14
N ALA A 190 -7.84 -6.76 0.23
CA ALA A 190 -7.31 -5.42 0.41
C ALA A 190 -8.40 -4.37 0.66
N VAL A 191 -9.66 -4.79 0.87
CA VAL A 191 -10.79 -3.92 1.24
C VAL A 191 -11.12 -4.08 2.72
N GLY A 192 -11.23 -5.33 3.21
CA GLY A 192 -11.40 -5.63 4.63
C GLY A 192 -12.79 -5.36 5.19
N ILE A 193 -13.85 -5.53 4.38
CA ILE A 193 -15.25 -5.45 4.83
C ILE A 193 -15.90 -6.83 4.82
N THR A 194 -17.03 -6.99 5.52
CA THR A 194 -17.70 -8.30 5.66
C THR A 194 -17.99 -8.98 4.32
N SER A 195 -18.45 -8.23 3.32
CA SER A 195 -18.77 -8.79 2.01
C SER A 195 -17.53 -9.30 1.26
N THR A 196 -16.39 -8.62 1.34
CA THR A 196 -15.15 -9.04 0.68
C THR A 196 -14.48 -10.20 1.41
N LEU A 197 -14.56 -10.22 2.75
CA LEU A 197 -14.12 -11.35 3.56
C LEU A 197 -14.93 -12.61 3.22
N ASN A 198 -16.26 -12.49 3.12
CA ASN A 198 -17.13 -13.59 2.70
C ASN A 198 -16.79 -14.09 1.29
N THR A 199 -16.50 -13.19 0.34
CA THR A 199 -16.02 -13.56 -1.00
C THR A 199 -14.71 -14.34 -0.92
N ALA A 200 -13.74 -13.87 -0.12
CA ALA A 200 -12.46 -14.55 0.06
C ALA A 200 -12.61 -15.96 0.63
N PHE A 201 -13.49 -16.14 1.63
CA PHE A 201 -13.79 -17.46 2.20
C PHE A 201 -14.40 -18.41 1.19
N LYS A 202 -15.26 -17.92 0.28
CA LYS A 202 -15.89 -18.73 -0.76
C LYS A 202 -14.94 -19.16 -1.86
N LEU A 203 -13.92 -18.34 -2.15
CA LEU A 203 -12.83 -18.70 -3.07
C LEU A 203 -11.81 -19.67 -2.45
N GLN A 204 -11.77 -19.78 -1.12
CA GLN A 204 -10.75 -20.56 -0.41
C GLN A 204 -11.07 -22.06 -0.48
N THR A 205 -10.16 -22.83 -1.07
CA THR A 205 -10.39 -24.27 -1.29
C THR A 205 -9.77 -25.17 -0.21
N THR A 206 -8.65 -24.78 0.43
CA THR A 206 -7.88 -25.72 1.29
C THR A 206 -7.07 -25.13 2.45
N ARG A 207 -6.72 -23.84 2.47
CA ARG A 207 -5.85 -23.24 3.51
C ARG A 207 -6.65 -22.43 4.54
N SER A 208 -6.08 -22.19 5.72
CA SER A 208 -6.66 -21.29 6.72
C SER A 208 -6.31 -19.82 6.43
N PRO A 209 -7.21 -18.86 6.68
CA PRO A 209 -6.93 -17.43 6.51
C PRO A 209 -5.80 -16.96 7.42
N ARG A 210 -4.98 -16.02 6.94
CA ARG A 210 -3.94 -15.36 7.74
C ARG A 210 -4.09 -13.86 7.62
N ARG A 211 -4.32 -13.18 8.74
CA ARG A 211 -4.29 -11.71 8.78
C ARG A 211 -2.86 -11.25 8.52
N ALA A 212 -2.69 -10.27 7.63
CA ALA A 212 -1.42 -9.58 7.39
C ALA A 212 -1.54 -8.17 7.95
N TYR A 213 -0.65 -7.84 8.87
CA TYR A 213 -0.45 -6.48 9.38
C TYR A 213 0.92 -6.00 8.91
N TYR A 214 1.54 -5.11 9.64
CA TYR A 214 2.94 -4.79 9.45
C TYR A 214 3.87 -5.98 9.68
N GLY A 215 4.97 -6.00 8.92
CA GLY A 215 6.03 -7.01 9.01
C GLY A 215 7.41 -6.36 8.82
N PRO A 216 8.51 -7.09 9.05
CA PRO A 216 9.88 -6.57 9.05
C PRO A 216 10.42 -6.32 7.62
N HIS A 217 9.59 -5.83 6.70
CA HIS A 217 9.85 -5.84 5.26
C HIS A 217 10.20 -4.47 4.67
N TYR A 218 10.36 -3.44 5.51
CA TYR A 218 10.78 -2.10 5.07
C TYR A 218 12.12 -2.08 4.34
N PRO A 219 13.19 -2.79 4.79
CA PRO A 219 14.45 -2.83 4.04
C PRO A 219 14.27 -3.41 2.62
N ASP A 220 13.42 -4.43 2.48
CA ASP A 220 13.15 -5.04 1.18
C ASP A 220 12.30 -4.14 0.29
N ALA A 221 11.28 -3.47 0.85
CA ALA A 221 10.47 -2.51 0.13
C ALA A 221 11.30 -1.30 -0.33
N ALA A 222 12.19 -0.76 0.51
CA ALA A 222 13.12 0.30 0.14
C ALA A 222 14.04 -0.15 -1.00
N ARG A 223 14.57 -1.39 -0.93
CA ARG A 223 15.36 -1.98 -2.02
C ARG A 223 14.56 -2.10 -3.31
N MET A 224 13.30 -2.55 -3.26
CA MET A 224 12.45 -2.68 -4.44
C MET A 224 12.25 -1.34 -5.17
N VAL A 225 12.10 -0.24 -4.42
CA VAL A 225 12.01 1.12 -5.00
C VAL A 225 13.37 1.58 -5.54
N ASN A 226 14.44 1.43 -4.75
CA ASN A 226 15.79 1.84 -5.13
C ASN A 226 16.30 1.16 -6.41
N ASP A 227 16.04 -0.13 -6.53
CA ASP A 227 16.50 -0.96 -7.64
C ASP A 227 15.54 -0.92 -8.84
N GLY A 228 14.42 -0.19 -8.74
CA GLY A 228 13.41 -0.10 -9.80
C GLY A 228 12.68 -1.42 -10.07
N VAL A 229 12.64 -2.33 -9.09
CA VAL A 229 11.91 -3.62 -9.20
C VAL A 229 10.40 -3.39 -9.32
N VAL A 230 9.90 -2.31 -8.72
CA VAL A 230 8.51 -1.87 -8.82
C VAL A 230 8.45 -0.41 -9.28
N ASP A 231 7.51 -0.11 -10.17
CA ASP A 231 7.19 1.26 -10.56
C ASP A 231 5.91 1.71 -9.83
N VAL A 232 6.09 2.59 -8.84
CA VAL A 232 4.99 3.14 -8.05
C VAL A 232 4.46 4.46 -8.62
N LYS A 233 5.16 5.09 -9.59
CA LYS A 233 4.77 6.39 -10.14
C LYS A 233 3.34 6.41 -10.68
N PRO A 234 2.84 5.37 -11.39
CA PRO A 234 1.46 5.35 -11.89
C PRO A 234 0.39 5.37 -10.79
N LEU A 235 0.76 5.08 -9.54
CA LEU A 235 -0.17 5.07 -8.41
C LEU A 235 -0.39 6.46 -7.81
N ILE A 236 0.55 7.40 -8.02
CA ILE A 236 0.42 8.78 -7.55
C ILE A 236 -0.60 9.50 -8.43
N THR A 237 -1.77 9.78 -7.87
CA THR A 237 -2.84 10.48 -8.60
C THR A 237 -2.81 11.98 -8.39
N HIS A 238 -2.45 12.44 -7.18
CA HIS A 238 -2.46 13.86 -6.82
C HIS A 238 -1.26 14.21 -5.95
N ARG A 239 -0.76 15.43 -6.14
CA ARG A 239 0.29 16.08 -5.35
C ARG A 239 -0.29 17.35 -4.76
N ILE A 240 -0.27 17.48 -3.44
CA ILE A 240 -0.95 18.54 -2.72
C ILE A 240 0.07 19.24 -1.81
N SER A 241 0.07 20.57 -1.78
CA SER A 241 0.89 21.32 -0.80
C SER A 241 0.35 21.11 0.61
N MET A 242 1.22 21.13 1.63
CA MET A 242 0.78 21.07 3.03
C MET A 242 -0.23 22.18 3.38
N ASP A 243 -0.15 23.36 2.74
CA ASP A 243 -1.10 24.47 2.96
C ASP A 243 -2.53 24.14 2.49
N GLN A 244 -2.67 23.12 1.64
CA GLN A 244 -3.93 22.60 1.13
C GLN A 244 -4.31 21.30 1.84
N PHE A 245 -3.99 21.20 3.14
CA PHE A 245 -4.18 19.99 3.94
C PHE A 245 -5.60 19.39 3.78
N GLU A 246 -6.64 20.18 4.00
CA GLU A 246 -8.04 19.71 3.92
C GLU A 246 -8.41 19.18 2.54
N GLU A 247 -7.88 19.79 1.47
CA GLU A 247 -8.12 19.37 0.10
C GLU A 247 -7.59 17.96 -0.17
N GLY A 248 -6.41 17.62 0.37
CA GLY A 248 -5.82 16.29 0.23
C GLY A 248 -6.73 15.19 0.78
N PHE A 249 -7.36 15.43 1.93
CA PHE A 249 -8.33 14.50 2.52
C PHE A 249 -9.65 14.51 1.76
N ARG A 250 -10.16 15.69 1.37
CA ARG A 250 -11.40 15.84 0.59
C ARG A 250 -11.36 15.03 -0.70
N LEU A 251 -10.24 15.06 -1.43
CA LEU A 251 -10.06 14.28 -2.66
C LEU A 251 -10.24 12.78 -2.43
N LEU A 252 -9.70 12.21 -1.34
CA LEU A 252 -9.84 10.79 -1.04
C LEU A 252 -11.24 10.41 -0.52
N LEU A 253 -11.96 11.36 0.07
CA LEU A 253 -13.33 11.16 0.53
C LEU A 253 -14.36 11.26 -0.60
N ASP A 254 -14.06 12.03 -1.65
CA ASP A 254 -14.89 12.16 -2.83
C ASP A 254 -14.64 10.99 -3.80
N GLY A 255 -15.59 10.06 -3.87
CA GLY A 255 -15.53 8.90 -4.76
C GLY A 255 -15.47 9.24 -6.26
N ASN A 256 -15.72 10.50 -6.65
CA ASN A 256 -15.67 10.97 -8.04
C ASN A 256 -14.39 11.74 -8.38
N SER A 257 -13.51 12.00 -7.42
CA SER A 257 -12.29 12.79 -7.63
C SER A 257 -11.26 12.10 -8.52
N GLY A 258 -11.39 10.78 -8.73
CA GLY A 258 -10.36 9.95 -9.35
C GLY A 258 -9.13 9.73 -8.48
N ALA A 259 -9.14 10.15 -7.21
CA ALA A 259 -8.02 9.99 -6.30
C ALA A 259 -7.81 8.51 -5.92
N GLY A 260 -6.56 8.06 -6.08
CA GLY A 260 -6.05 6.76 -5.65
C GLY A 260 -5.09 6.93 -4.48
N LYS A 261 -3.85 7.34 -4.79
CA LYS A 261 -2.89 7.82 -3.79
C LYS A 261 -2.72 9.34 -3.93
N VAL A 262 -2.86 10.05 -2.82
CA VAL A 262 -2.56 11.48 -2.68
C VAL A 262 -1.27 11.61 -1.89
N ILE A 263 -0.34 12.44 -2.38
CA ILE A 263 0.94 12.73 -1.72
C ILE A 263 0.95 14.21 -1.31
N PHE A 264 1.20 14.49 -0.03
CA PHE A 264 1.59 15.82 0.42
C PHE A 264 3.06 16.09 0.08
N GLN A 265 3.33 17.26 -0.49
CA GLN A 265 4.68 17.80 -0.68
C GLN A 265 4.99 18.76 0.49
N LEU A 266 6.09 18.52 1.20
CA LEU A 266 6.41 19.08 2.53
C LEU A 266 7.71 19.89 2.58
#